data_AF-A0A975A9G9-F1
#
_entry.id   AF-A0A975A9G9-F1
#
_cell.length_a   1.000
_cell.length_b   1.000
_cell.length_c   1.000
_cell.angle_alpha   90.00
_cell.angle_beta   90.00
_cell.angle_gamma   90.00
#
_symmetry.space_group_name_H-M   'P 1'
#
loop_
_entity.id
_entity.type
_entity.pdbx_description
1 polymer ?
#
loop_
_entity_poly.entity_id
_entity_poly.type
_entity_poly.pdbx_seq_one_letter_code
_entity_poly.pdbx_strand_id
1 'polypeptide(L)'
;MIKIIEINISEILLDEAACSEIINRACSRHSSWRVTGICADDSIVFIVVEDAPGLKVKNYRLAPLAGENKEEIAAEIKSRYDCGFTTTGSFMTCNGRYALFAEVDLKQEQETE
;
A
#
# COMPACT_ATOMS: atom_id res chain seq x y z
N MET A 1 6.79 -8.69 15.72
CA MET A 1 7.48 -7.40 15.94
C MET A 1 6.77 -6.36 15.08
N ILE A 2 6.63 -5.13 15.56
CA ILE A 2 5.98 -4.03 14.83
C ILE A 2 7.01 -2.92 14.60
N LYS A 3 6.97 -2.32 13.41
CA LYS A 3 7.69 -1.11 13.06
C LYS A 3 6.71 -0.13 12.42
N ILE A 4 6.82 1.14 12.79
CA ILE A 4 6.04 2.21 12.18
C ILE A 4 6.99 3.03 11.31
N ILE A 5 6.58 3.29 10.07
CA ILE A 5 7.25 4.21 9.15
C ILE A 5 6.37 5.46 9.07
N GLU A 6 6.98 6.62 9.31
CA GLU A 6 6.32 7.90 9.22
C GLU A 6 6.80 8.61 7.96
N ILE A 7 5.87 9.04 7.12
CA ILE A 7 6.17 9.77 5.89
C ILE A 7 5.29 11.01 5.85
N ASN A 8 5.86 12.17 5.58
CA ASN A 8 5.06 13.38 5.43
C ASN A 8 4.23 13.33 4.14
N ILE A 9 2.96 13.71 4.19
CA ILE A 9 2.08 13.76 3.01
C ILE A 9 2.70 14.66 1.93
N SER A 10 3.34 15.77 2.31
CA SER A 10 4.01 16.65 1.34
C SER A 10 5.17 15.98 0.62
N GLU A 11 5.89 15.06 1.26
CA GLU A 11 6.93 14.26 0.61
C GLU A 11 6.32 13.25 -0.36
N ILE A 12 5.19 12.63 0.00
CA ILE A 12 4.46 11.71 -0.90
C ILE A 12 3.97 12.45 -2.14
N LEU A 13 3.46 13.67 -1.99
CA LEU A 13 3.00 14.49 -3.12
C LEU A 13 4.17 14.99 -3.98
N LEU A 14 5.35 15.18 -3.40
CA LEU A 14 6.55 15.60 -4.12
C LEU A 14 7.17 14.45 -4.92
N ASP A 15 7.32 13.27 -4.29
CA ASP A 15 7.94 12.09 -4.88
C ASP A 15 7.36 10.79 -4.29
N GLU A 16 6.25 10.33 -4.89
CA GLU A 16 5.58 9.08 -4.51
C GLU A 16 6.49 7.85 -4.68
N ALA A 17 7.40 7.88 -5.64
CA ALA A 17 8.26 6.76 -5.98
C ALA A 17 9.35 6.58 -4.92
N ALA A 18 10.00 7.67 -4.50
CA ALA A 18 10.97 7.65 -3.41
C ALA A 18 10.34 7.18 -2.09
N CYS A 19 9.14 7.68 -1.77
CA CYS A 19 8.39 7.24 -0.58
C CYS A 19 8.04 5.74 -0.65
N SER A 20 7.63 5.25 -1.82
CA SER A 20 7.40 3.82 -2.04
C SER A 20 8.66 2.99 -1.83
N GLU A 21 9.82 3.47 -2.28
CA GLU A 21 11.10 2.79 -2.08
C GLU A 21 11.48 2.68 -0.59
N ILE A 22 11.18 3.70 0.22
CA ILE A 22 11.40 3.65 1.68
C ILE A 22 10.64 2.49 2.30
N ILE A 23 9.37 2.30 1.91
CA ILE A 23 8.52 1.20 2.39
C ILE A 23 9.08 -0.15 1.94
N ASN A 24 9.42 -0.28 0.66
CA ASN A 24 9.98 -1.50 0.09
C ASN A 24 11.30 -1.89 0.77
N ARG A 25 12.18 -0.92 1.00
CA ARG A 25 13.46 -1.12 1.69
C ARG A 25 13.26 -1.55 3.13
N ALA A 26 12.22 -1.07 3.81
CA ALA A 26 11.89 -1.53 5.15
C ALA A 26 11.42 -2.99 5.15
N CYS A 27 10.61 -3.38 4.16
CA CYS A 27 10.08 -4.74 4.05
C CYS A 27 11.08 -5.75 3.46
N SER A 28 12.08 -5.32 2.70
CA SER A 28 13.09 -6.22 2.10
C SER A 28 14.18 -6.66 3.06
N ARG A 29 14.43 -5.89 4.13
CA ARG A 29 15.44 -6.22 5.17
C ARG A 29 15.11 -7.51 5.92
N HIS A 30 13.84 -7.82 6.07
CA HIS A 30 13.37 -9.06 6.69
C HIS A 30 12.30 -9.67 5.80
N SER A 31 12.56 -10.86 5.25
CA SER A 31 11.71 -11.48 4.22
C SER A 31 10.25 -11.70 4.65
N SER A 32 9.96 -11.68 5.94
CA SER A 32 8.63 -11.83 6.51
C SER A 32 7.92 -10.51 6.86
N TRP A 33 8.59 -9.36 6.78
CA TRP A 33 7.98 -8.07 7.12
C TRP A 33 7.04 -7.56 6.03
N ARG A 34 5.84 -7.15 6.42
CA ARG A 34 4.79 -6.67 5.51
C ARG A 34 4.08 -5.48 6.10
N VAL A 35 3.60 -4.60 5.23
CA VAL A 35 2.66 -3.57 5.64
C VAL A 35 1.32 -4.23 5.96
N THR A 36 0.83 -4.04 7.18
CA THR A 36 -0.45 -4.56 7.66
C THR A 36 -1.49 -3.47 7.90
N GLY A 37 -1.06 -2.21 7.94
CA GLY A 37 -1.96 -1.10 8.14
C GLY A 37 -1.39 0.23 7.66
N ILE A 38 -2.30 1.14 7.41
CA ILE A 38 -2.01 2.54 7.10
C ILE A 38 -2.97 3.42 7.90
N CYS A 39 -2.44 4.48 8.47
CA CYS A 39 -3.19 5.52 9.15
C CYS A 39 -2.60 6.87 8.75
N ALA A 40 -3.38 7.93 8.78
CA ALA A 40 -2.89 9.27 8.54
C ALA A 40 -3.42 10.23 9.61
N ASP A 41 -2.58 11.20 9.97
CA ASP A 41 -2.90 12.31 10.86
C ASP A 41 -2.37 13.60 10.23
N ASP A 42 -3.25 14.55 9.94
CA ASP A 42 -3.04 15.86 9.29
C ASP A 42 -1.97 15.94 8.18
N SER A 43 -0.70 15.78 8.53
CA SER A 43 0.46 15.88 7.62
C SER A 43 1.32 14.63 7.53
N ILE A 44 1.06 13.58 8.31
CA ILE A 44 1.88 12.38 8.41
C ILE A 44 1.05 11.14 8.08
N VAL A 45 1.61 10.25 7.27
CA VAL A 45 1.11 8.90 7.04
C VAL A 45 1.96 7.93 7.86
N PHE A 46 1.29 7.18 8.73
CA PHE A 46 1.84 6.07 9.49
C PHE A 46 1.62 4.77 8.75
N ILE A 47 2.70 4.07 8.43
CA ILE A 47 2.69 2.78 7.75
C ILE A 47 3.16 1.73 8.74
N VAL A 48 2.23 0.83 9.09
CA VAL A 48 2.48 -0.23 10.07
C VAL A 48 3.05 -1.44 9.36
N VAL A 49 4.25 -1.84 9.76
CA VAL A 49 4.97 -2.99 9.24
C VAL A 49 5.08 -4.04 10.33
N GLU A 50 4.62 -5.25 10.05
CA GLU A 50 4.62 -6.37 10.98
C GLU A 50 5.21 -7.62 10.35
N ASP A 51 5.62 -8.55 11.21
CA ASP A 51 6.08 -9.87 10.79
C ASP A 51 4.87 -10.74 10.40
N ALA A 52 4.73 -11.01 9.10
CA ALA A 52 3.61 -11.75 8.51
C ALA A 52 4.15 -12.87 7.59
N PRO A 53 4.47 -14.05 8.15
CA PRO A 53 4.95 -15.18 7.36
C PRO A 53 3.85 -15.73 6.43
N GLY A 54 4.20 -16.04 5.18
CA GLY A 54 3.31 -16.73 4.23
C GLY A 54 2.92 -15.92 2.99
N LEU A 55 2.66 -14.61 3.13
CA LEU A 55 2.29 -13.77 1.99
C LEU A 55 3.54 -13.19 1.30
N LYS A 56 3.70 -13.43 -0.01
CA LYS A 56 4.79 -12.84 -0.80
C LYS A 56 4.31 -11.58 -1.52
N VAL A 57 4.62 -10.43 -0.93
CA VAL A 57 4.49 -9.13 -1.59
C VAL A 57 5.81 -8.83 -2.29
N LYS A 58 5.76 -8.49 -3.57
CA LYS A 58 6.93 -8.09 -4.36
C LYS A 58 7.33 -6.67 -4.02
N ASN A 59 6.38 -5.75 -4.18
CA ASN A 59 6.59 -4.32 -4.00
C ASN A 59 5.35 -3.65 -3.41
N TYR A 60 5.59 -2.51 -2.78
CA TYR A 60 4.60 -1.55 -2.35
C TYR A 60 4.67 -0.31 -3.21
N ARG A 61 3.51 0.27 -3.55
CA ARG A 61 3.40 1.49 -4.34
C ARG A 61 2.36 2.43 -3.75
N LEU A 62 2.79 3.65 -3.45
CA LEU A 62 1.89 4.78 -3.22
C LEU A 62 1.43 5.32 -4.57
N ALA A 63 0.15 5.58 -4.71
CA ALA A 63 -0.43 6.20 -5.90
C ALA A 63 -1.79 6.83 -5.59
N PRO A 64 -2.25 7.79 -6.41
CA PRO A 64 -3.62 8.28 -6.35
C PRO A 64 -4.63 7.13 -6.47
N LEU A 65 -5.71 7.21 -5.70
CA LEU A 65 -6.87 6.34 -5.86
C LEU A 65 -7.97 7.16 -6.52
N ALA A 66 -8.23 6.89 -7.79
CA ALA A 66 -9.25 7.58 -8.57
C ALA A 66 -10.67 7.22 -8.09
N GLY A 67 -11.60 8.14 -8.33
CA GLY A 67 -13.02 7.97 -8.03
C GLY A 67 -13.54 8.99 -7.03
N GLU A 68 -14.67 9.61 -7.35
CA GLU A 68 -15.33 10.65 -6.53
C GLU A 68 -16.38 10.05 -5.59
N ASN A 69 -16.92 8.89 -5.95
CA ASN A 69 -17.95 8.17 -5.19
C ASN A 69 -17.52 6.74 -4.86
N LYS A 70 -18.32 6.08 -4.01
CA LYS A 70 -18.04 4.74 -3.49
C LYS A 70 -17.89 3.72 -4.62
N GLU A 71 -18.73 3.81 -5.64
CA GLU A 71 -18.79 2.87 -6.75
C GLU A 71 -17.53 2.96 -7.61
N GLU A 72 -17.09 4.18 -7.93
CA GLU A 72 -15.86 4.42 -8.68
C GLU A 72 -14.61 3.98 -7.90
N ILE A 73 -14.56 4.27 -6.60
CA ILE A 73 -13.47 3.81 -5.73
C ILE A 73 -13.40 2.29 -5.71
N ALA A 74 -14.54 1.61 -5.58
CA ALA A 74 -14.60 0.14 -5.59
C ALA A 74 -14.16 -0.42 -6.95
N ALA A 75 -14.55 0.23 -8.06
CA ALA A 75 -14.14 -0.16 -9.40
C ALA A 75 -12.62 -0.02 -9.61
N GLU A 76 -12.02 1.08 -9.14
CA GLU A 76 -10.57 1.30 -9.21
C GLU A 76 -9.79 0.27 -8.36
N ILE A 77 -10.25 -0.02 -7.14
CA ILE A 77 -9.64 -1.06 -6.28
C ILE A 77 -9.69 -2.41 -6.99
N LYS A 78 -10.83 -2.77 -7.59
CA LYS A 78 -10.99 -4.02 -8.33
C LYS A 78 -10.10 -4.07 -9.57
N SER A 79 -10.05 -3.00 -10.35
CA SER A 79 -9.19 -2.87 -11.53
C SER A 79 -7.71 -3.12 -11.19
N ARG A 80 -7.24 -2.56 -10.07
CA ARG A 80 -5.87 -2.79 -9.60
C ARG A 80 -5.64 -4.22 -9.11
N TYR A 81 -6.64 -4.80 -8.45
CA TYR A 81 -6.60 -6.21 -8.06
C TYR A 81 -6.45 -7.14 -9.27
N ASP A 82 -7.22 -6.91 -10.33
CA ASP A 82 -7.12 -7.66 -11.58
C ASP A 82 -5.72 -7.50 -12.24
N CYS A 83 -5.01 -6.40 -11.94
CA CYS A 83 -3.62 -6.15 -12.35
C CYS A 83 -2.55 -6.68 -11.37
N GLY A 84 -2.92 -7.45 -10.33
CA GLY A 84 -1.98 -8.04 -9.37
C GLY A 84 -1.66 -7.19 -8.14
N PHE A 85 -2.47 -6.17 -7.85
CA PHE A 85 -2.29 -5.31 -6.68
C PHE A 85 -3.41 -5.45 -5.65
N THR A 86 -3.05 -5.67 -4.40
CA THR A 86 -3.99 -5.56 -3.27
C THR A 86 -3.91 -4.17 -2.65
N THR A 87 -5.05 -3.57 -2.35
CA THR A 87 -5.09 -2.27 -1.64
C THR A 87 -4.90 -2.49 -0.14
N THR A 88 -3.81 -1.96 0.43
CA THR A 88 -3.50 -2.06 1.87
C THR A 88 -4.25 -1.01 2.68
N GLY A 89 -4.52 0.14 2.07
CA GLY A 89 -5.43 1.15 2.60
C GLY A 89 -5.22 2.50 1.92
N SER A 90 -5.97 3.50 2.37
CA SER A 90 -6.02 4.82 1.73
C SER A 90 -6.05 5.96 2.73
N PHE A 91 -5.61 7.13 2.30
CA PHE A 91 -5.64 8.37 3.08
C PHE A 91 -6.01 9.56 2.18
N MET A 92 -6.49 10.63 2.80
CA MET A 92 -6.83 11.86 2.10
C MET A 92 -5.65 12.83 2.09
N THR A 93 -5.51 13.56 1.00
CA THR A 93 -4.56 14.66 0.82
C THR A 93 -5.30 15.89 0.30
N CYS A 94 -4.62 17.04 0.21
CA CYS A 94 -5.17 18.22 -0.45
C CYS A 94 -5.45 18.02 -1.95
N ASN A 95 -4.76 17.07 -2.60
CA ASN A 95 -4.90 16.77 -4.03
C ASN A 95 -5.85 15.58 -4.31
N GLY A 96 -6.56 15.10 -3.29
CA GLY A 96 -7.45 13.95 -3.39
C GLY A 96 -6.98 12.74 -2.60
N ARG A 97 -7.52 11.56 -2.93
CA ARG A 97 -7.24 10.33 -2.20
C ARG A 97 -6.00 9.63 -2.76
N TYR A 98 -5.13 9.20 -1.85
CA TYR A 98 -4.02 8.32 -2.16
C TYR A 98 -4.22 6.98 -1.48
N ALA A 99 -3.58 5.95 -2.02
CA ALA A 99 -3.60 4.62 -1.44
C ALA A 99 -2.26 3.94 -1.59
N LEU A 100 -2.04 2.98 -0.69
CA LEU A 100 -0.90 2.07 -0.71
C LEU A 100 -1.35 0.74 -1.31
N PHE A 101 -0.66 0.32 -2.35
CA PHE A 101 -0.93 -0.92 -3.07
C PHE A 101 0.24 -1.87 -2.88
N ALA A 102 -0.08 -3.14 -2.58
CA ALA A 102 0.87 -4.23 -2.49
C ALA A 102 0.78 -5.06 -3.77
N GLU A 103 1.85 -5.12 -4.55
CA GLU A 103 1.99 -6.04 -5.67
C GLU A 103 2.17 -7.46 -5.12
N VAL A 104 1.18 -8.31 -5.35
CA VAL A 104 1.17 -9.70 -4.88
C VAL A 104 1.46 -10.64 -6.04
N ASP A 105 2.24 -11.69 -5.79
CA ASP A 105 2.43 -12.74 -6.78
C ASP A 105 1.20 -13.65 -6.77
N LEU A 106 0.20 -13.38 -7.62
CA LEU A 106 -1.08 -14.11 -7.72
C LEU A 106 -0.94 -15.59 -8.18
N LYS A 107 0.24 -16.22 -8.05
CA LYS A 107 0.44 -17.62 -8.44
C LYS A 107 -0.13 -18.66 -7.47
N GLN A 108 -0.92 -18.27 -6.48
CA GLN A 108 -1.51 -19.23 -5.54
C GLN A 108 -2.95 -18.85 -5.26
N GLU A 109 -3.87 -19.34 -6.12
CA GLU A 109 -5.25 -19.74 -5.77
C GLU A 109 -5.96 -20.24 -7.04
N GLN A 110 -5.51 -21.40 -7.56
CA GLN A 110 -6.34 -22.34 -8.34
C GLN A 110 -5.88 -23.78 -8.05
N GLU A 111 -5.85 -24.19 -6.79
CA GLU A 111 -5.81 -25.61 -6.41
C GLU A 111 -6.55 -25.83 -5.08
N THR A 112 -7.88 -25.75 -5.11
CA THR A 112 -8.88 -26.37 -4.20
C THR A 112 -10.22 -25.71 -4.55
N GLU A 113 -11.29 -26.35 -4.99
CA GLU A 113 -11.73 -27.76 -5.13
C GLU A 113 -12.60 -27.88 -6.40
#